data_AF-A0A1H5ZH45-F1
#
_entry.id   AF-A0A1H5ZH45-F1
#
_cell.length_a   1.000
_cell.length_b   1.000
_cell.length_c   1.000
_cell.angle_alpha   90.00
_cell.angle_beta   90.00
_cell.angle_gamma   90.00
#
_symmetry.space_group_name_H-M   'P 1'
#
loop_
_entity.id
_entity.type
_entity.pdbx_description
1 polymer ?
#
loop_
_entity_poly.entity_id
_entity_poly.type
_entity_poly.pdbx_seq_one_letter_code
_entity_poly.pdbx_strand_id
1 'polypeptide(L)'
;MVWIAGVDGCKAGWVAALVDSAGSEPPVLRVVSSFTELFVGENSPAIVAVDMPIGLPDRVEGSGRGPEQLVRPQLGQRQSSVFSIPARVAVHATEYLQACRLALETSTPPRKVSKQGFHLFPKIREIDALLRASPPLCERVFEVHPELAFATMRGEALTHPKKIRGAINPLGMAERRDLLIAAGVAPESVNARPPRGAAADDALDALAALVVAHHMLAGRGISFPDPPGRDSHGLPIAIWTFKPDRLPSQDFAMTDRPVPRPMIEAAAERIAGHARVTPVMRLDQGAFGSHADISLKLECLQHAGSFKTRGAFNNLLSLPVPPAGVAAASGGNHGAAVAYAARERGVKATIFVPEISPAAKIEAIRRFGAEVVIGGAQYDDAQAACDRFVAETGALKIHPFAAAETIAGQGTLGREWQAQEPDLDTVLVAVGGGGLISGISAWFAGTRVKVVGVEPEGSRALQAALEAKGPVEVKVASVAADSLGARNVGPLVYEVCKDAVDHVVLVPDEAITQAQATLWRDFRLAVEPGGAAALGALLSGAYKPAPGERLGVLVCGANVDLAKLAVLLG
;
A
#
# COMPACT_ATOMS: atom_id res chain seq x y z
N MET A 1 13.25 0.09 36.30
CA MET A 1 11.84 0.26 35.91
C MET A 1 11.67 1.72 35.50
N VAL A 2 11.31 1.97 34.25
CA VAL A 2 11.10 3.33 33.73
C VAL A 2 9.63 3.40 33.36
N TRP A 3 8.87 4.12 34.18
CA TRP A 3 7.43 4.25 33.94
C TRP A 3 7.17 5.24 32.81
N ILE A 4 6.17 4.95 31.99
CA ILE A 4 5.63 5.87 30.98
C ILE A 4 4.12 5.95 31.11
N ALA A 5 3.54 7.06 30.67
CA ALA A 5 2.10 7.28 30.75
C ALA A 5 1.54 7.90 29.46
N GLY A 6 0.39 7.38 29.05
CA GLY A 6 -0.52 8.04 28.10
C GLY A 6 -1.74 8.56 28.85
N VAL A 7 -2.15 9.80 28.58
CA VAL A 7 -3.14 10.50 29.40
C VAL A 7 -4.17 11.20 28.53
N ASP A 8 -5.44 11.09 28.91
CA ASP A 8 -6.55 11.84 28.33
C ASP A 8 -7.45 12.48 29.42
N GLY A 9 -8.15 13.56 29.06
CA GLY A 9 -9.05 14.27 29.93
C GLY A 9 -10.42 13.58 30.02
N CYS A 10 -10.79 13.12 31.21
CA CYS A 10 -12.11 12.55 31.47
C CYS A 10 -12.95 13.43 32.43
N LYS A 11 -14.21 13.04 32.66
CA LYS A 11 -15.13 13.76 33.56
C LYS A 11 -14.65 13.84 35.01
N ALA A 12 -13.94 12.81 35.47
CA ALA A 12 -13.48 12.69 36.85
C ALA A 12 -12.08 13.29 37.08
N GLY A 13 -11.46 13.88 36.06
CA GLY A 13 -10.06 14.30 36.09
C GLY A 13 -9.34 13.75 34.87
N TRP A 14 -8.31 12.95 35.06
CA TRP A 14 -7.48 12.41 33.98
C TRP A 14 -7.52 10.89 34.02
N VAL A 15 -7.72 10.26 32.86
CA VAL A 15 -7.49 8.84 32.72
C VAL A 15 -6.07 8.64 32.20
N ALA A 16 -5.28 7.84 32.91
CA ALA A 16 -3.90 7.55 32.59
C ALA A 16 -3.73 6.04 32.38
N ALA A 17 -3.11 5.66 31.27
CA ALA A 17 -2.58 4.33 31.04
C ALA A 17 -1.11 4.32 31.44
N LEU A 18 -0.74 3.55 32.46
CA LEU A 18 0.63 3.46 32.98
C LEU A 18 1.22 2.09 32.74
N VAL A 19 2.49 2.03 32.36
CA VAL A 19 3.23 0.77 32.22
C VAL A 19 4.72 0.98 32.53
N ASP A 20 5.38 -0.05 33.05
CA ASP A 20 6.84 -0.10 33.09
C ASP A 20 7.36 -0.42 31.68
N SER A 21 8.28 0.38 31.17
CA SER A 21 8.80 0.26 29.81
C SER A 21 9.50 -1.07 29.51
N ALA A 22 9.86 -1.84 30.55
CA ALA A 22 10.40 -3.19 30.41
C ALA A 22 9.35 -4.22 29.92
N GLY A 23 8.06 -3.88 29.94
CA GLY A 23 6.99 -4.67 29.32
C GLY A 23 6.64 -5.98 30.03
N SER A 24 7.02 -6.13 31.30
CA SER A 24 6.72 -7.34 32.08
C SER A 24 5.25 -7.50 32.48
N GLU A 25 4.48 -6.41 32.46
CA GLU A 25 3.06 -6.37 32.84
C GLU A 25 2.25 -5.50 31.87
N PRO A 26 0.95 -5.80 31.67
CA PRO A 26 0.09 -5.02 30.81
C PRO A 26 -0.18 -3.61 31.38
N PRO A 27 -0.46 -2.60 30.53
CA PRO A 27 -0.77 -1.25 30.99
C PRO A 27 -1.99 -1.21 31.92
N VAL A 28 -1.86 -0.46 33.01
CA VAL A 28 -2.93 -0.25 33.99
C VAL A 28 -3.60 1.09 33.75
N LEU A 29 -4.92 1.08 33.58
CA LEU A 29 -5.73 2.29 33.49
C LEU A 29 -6.13 2.78 34.89
N ARG A 30 -5.82 4.05 35.19
CA ARG A 30 -6.17 4.72 36.45
C ARG A 30 -6.79 6.08 36.17
N VAL A 31 -7.75 6.48 37.00
CA VAL A 31 -8.26 7.86 37.03
C VAL A 31 -7.59 8.60 38.19
N VAL A 32 -7.10 9.81 37.92
CA VAL A 32 -6.55 10.76 38.92
C VAL A 32 -7.32 12.06 38.88
N SER A 33 -7.51 12.71 40.04
CA SER A 33 -8.30 13.94 40.13
C SER A 33 -7.55 15.17 39.62
N SER A 34 -6.22 15.22 39.83
CA SER A 34 -5.34 16.23 39.25
C SER A 34 -4.21 15.62 38.44
N PHE A 35 -3.71 16.37 37.46
CA PHE A 35 -2.58 15.96 36.61
C PHE A 35 -1.29 15.81 37.42
N THR A 36 -1.13 16.57 38.50
CA THR A 36 0.02 16.51 39.40
C THR A 36 0.16 15.17 40.13
N GLU A 37 -0.95 14.45 40.38
CA GLU A 37 -0.93 13.15 41.03
C GLU A 37 -0.15 12.09 40.23
N LEU A 38 0.00 12.27 38.92
CA LEU A 38 0.79 11.37 38.06
C LEU A 38 2.26 11.31 38.49
N PHE A 39 2.77 12.38 39.07
CA PHE A 39 4.20 12.51 39.40
C PHE A 39 4.52 12.13 40.85
N VAL A 40 3.53 11.68 41.62
CA VAL A 40 3.68 11.32 43.04
C VAL A 40 3.92 9.81 43.19
N GLY A 41 4.98 9.44 43.92
CA GLY A 41 5.28 8.05 44.28
C GLY A 41 6.30 7.36 43.36
N GLU A 42 6.51 6.06 43.59
CA GLU A 42 7.55 5.25 42.94
C GLU A 42 7.31 5.00 41.44
N ASN A 43 6.06 5.15 40.98
CA ASN A 43 5.66 4.93 39.58
C ASN A 43 5.61 6.24 38.76
N SER A 44 6.33 7.28 39.21
CA SER A 44 6.40 8.58 38.52
C SER A 44 6.93 8.39 37.09
N PRO A 45 6.13 8.69 36.05
CA PRO A 45 6.49 8.39 34.67
C PRO A 45 7.60 9.31 34.16
N ALA A 46 8.64 8.73 33.56
CA ALA A 46 9.71 9.46 32.89
C ALA A 46 9.18 10.25 31.68
N ILE A 47 8.20 9.69 30.95
CA ILE A 47 7.53 10.33 29.82
C ILE A 47 6.01 10.25 29.99
N VAL A 48 5.35 11.38 29.75
CA VAL A 48 3.90 11.55 29.74
C VAL A 48 3.48 12.14 28.40
N ALA A 49 2.75 11.37 27.61
CA ALA A 49 2.04 11.88 26.44
C ALA A 49 0.60 12.19 26.86
N VAL A 50 0.12 13.41 26.59
CA VAL A 50 -1.21 13.86 27.00
C VAL A 50 -2.00 14.46 25.85
N ASP A 51 -3.26 14.05 25.67
CA ASP A 51 -4.21 14.69 24.75
C ASP A 51 -4.71 16.03 25.33
N MET A 52 -3.82 17.00 25.42
CA MET A 52 -4.15 18.34 25.85
C MET A 52 -3.15 19.36 25.29
N PRO A 53 -3.63 20.51 24.79
CA PRO A 53 -2.81 21.63 24.38
C PRO A 53 -1.77 22.08 25.41
N ILE A 54 -0.49 22.15 24.99
CA ILE A 54 0.64 22.71 25.74
C ILE A 54 1.27 23.88 24.97
N GLY A 55 1.64 24.93 25.70
CA GLY A 55 2.17 26.15 25.14
C GLY A 55 1.07 27.02 24.54
N LEU A 56 0.94 28.24 25.06
CA LEU A 56 -0.14 29.17 24.71
C LEU A 56 0.47 30.49 24.25
N PRO A 57 0.36 30.84 22.96
CA PRO A 57 0.92 32.09 22.46
C PRO A 57 0.11 33.29 22.98
N ASP A 58 0.74 34.46 23.01
CA ASP A 58 0.09 35.71 23.41
C ASP A 58 -0.87 36.24 22.32
N ARG A 59 -0.62 35.87 21.06
CA ARG A 59 -1.49 36.12 19.90
C ARG A 59 -1.50 34.91 18.97
N VAL A 60 -2.60 34.71 18.25
CA VAL A 60 -2.80 33.60 17.31
C VAL A 60 -2.84 34.11 15.88
N GLU A 61 -2.01 33.55 15.01
CA GLU A 61 -2.03 33.81 13.57
C GLU A 61 -2.54 32.59 12.80
N GLY A 62 -3.45 32.82 11.85
CA GLY A 62 -4.05 31.76 11.04
C GLY A 62 -5.13 30.98 11.80
N SER A 63 -4.95 29.66 11.92
CA SER A 63 -6.00 28.73 12.37
C SER A 63 -5.65 27.92 13.63
N GLY A 64 -4.87 28.47 14.55
CA GLY A 64 -4.47 27.83 15.81
C GLY A 64 -3.09 28.30 16.26
N ARG A 65 -2.45 27.56 17.16
CA ARG A 65 -1.10 27.88 17.67
C ARG A 65 0.01 27.57 16.67
N GLY A 66 -0.31 26.86 15.59
CA GLY A 66 0.63 26.40 14.56
C GLY A 66 0.55 24.89 14.37
N PRO A 67 0.77 24.07 15.43
CA PRO A 67 0.66 22.62 15.37
C PRO A 67 -0.65 22.11 14.75
N GLU A 68 -1.78 22.74 15.10
CA GLU A 68 -3.09 22.33 14.57
C GLU A 68 -3.16 22.48 13.05
N GLN A 69 -2.48 23.48 12.49
CA GLN A 69 -2.46 23.74 11.06
C GLN A 69 -1.65 22.68 10.31
N LEU A 70 -0.61 22.15 10.95
CA LEU A 70 0.26 21.10 10.40
C LEU A 70 -0.32 19.69 10.57
N VAL A 71 -1.09 19.46 11.64
CA VAL A 71 -1.70 18.14 11.93
C VAL A 71 -2.99 17.93 11.13
N ARG A 72 -3.83 18.96 10.95
CA ARG A 72 -5.12 18.83 10.25
C ARG A 72 -5.04 18.13 8.88
N PRO A 73 -4.11 18.47 7.98
CA PRO A 73 -3.98 17.79 6.68
C PRO A 73 -3.75 16.28 6.81
N GLN A 74 -3.09 15.82 7.88
CA GLN A 74 -2.76 14.42 8.10
C GLN A 74 -3.98 13.57 8.51
N LEU A 75 -5.10 14.20 8.87
CA LEU A 75 -6.26 13.51 9.42
C LEU A 75 -7.40 13.29 8.41
N GLY A 76 -7.21 13.63 7.13
CA GLY A 76 -8.21 13.37 6.09
C GLY A 76 -9.60 13.94 6.45
N GLN A 77 -10.64 13.12 6.53
CA GLN A 77 -11.99 13.57 6.90
C GLN A 77 -12.14 13.92 8.40
N ARG A 78 -11.12 13.67 9.23
CA ARG A 78 -11.12 13.87 10.69
C ARG A 78 -10.43 15.18 11.13
N GLN A 79 -10.08 16.10 10.22
CA GLN A 79 -9.37 17.35 10.58
C GLN A 79 -10.10 18.18 11.65
N SER A 80 -11.43 18.10 11.70
CA SER A 80 -12.26 18.82 12.67
C SER A 80 -12.11 18.35 14.12
N SER A 81 -11.45 17.20 14.36
CA SER A 81 -11.10 16.73 15.71
C SER A 81 -10.03 17.61 16.36
N VAL A 82 -9.14 18.22 15.57
CA VAL A 82 -8.08 19.09 16.07
C VAL A 82 -8.61 20.52 16.18
N PHE A 83 -8.97 20.91 17.40
CA PHE A 83 -9.55 22.22 17.69
C PHE A 83 -8.50 23.33 17.69
N SER A 84 -8.85 24.50 17.15
CA SER A 84 -7.99 25.69 17.29
C SER A 84 -8.00 26.18 18.74
N ILE A 85 -6.83 26.28 19.35
CA ILE A 85 -6.67 26.84 20.69
C ILE A 85 -6.37 28.34 20.58
N PRO A 86 -7.09 29.21 21.31
CA PRO A 86 -6.87 30.66 21.25
C PRO A 86 -5.65 31.07 22.09
N ALA A 87 -5.34 32.37 22.07
CA ALA A 87 -4.26 32.91 22.87
C ALA A 87 -4.46 32.70 24.38
N ARG A 88 -3.36 32.73 25.12
CA ARG A 88 -3.29 32.52 26.57
C ARG A 88 -4.36 33.30 27.34
N VAL A 89 -4.49 34.59 27.09
CA VAL A 89 -5.47 35.45 27.79
C VAL A 89 -6.91 34.96 27.62
N ALA A 90 -7.26 34.40 26.47
CA ALA A 90 -8.59 33.84 26.21
C ALA A 90 -8.78 32.50 26.93
N VAL A 91 -7.75 31.65 26.97
CA VAL A 91 -7.76 30.37 27.71
C VAL A 91 -7.93 30.60 29.22
N HIS A 92 -7.35 31.67 29.76
CA HIS A 92 -7.43 32.00 31.19
C HIS A 92 -8.78 32.60 31.61
N ALA A 93 -9.60 33.08 30.68
CA ALA A 93 -10.93 33.61 30.99
C ALA A 93 -11.85 32.50 31.53
N THR A 94 -12.56 32.81 32.63
CA THR A 94 -13.49 31.87 33.29
C THR A 94 -14.88 31.87 32.67
N GLU A 95 -15.22 32.91 31.90
CA GLU A 95 -16.53 33.08 31.27
C GLU A 95 -16.44 32.95 29.75
N TYR A 96 -17.35 32.18 29.15
CA TYR A 96 -17.33 31.88 27.70
C TYR A 96 -17.38 33.14 26.82
N LEU A 97 -18.21 34.12 27.20
CA LEU A 97 -18.33 35.38 26.45
C LEU A 97 -17.05 36.22 26.54
N GLN A 98 -16.38 36.22 27.69
CA GLN A 98 -15.10 36.90 27.87
C GLN A 98 -14.00 36.21 27.08
N ALA A 99 -13.93 34.87 27.13
CA ALA A 99 -13.00 34.08 26.31
C ALA A 99 -13.18 34.37 24.81
N CYS A 100 -14.43 34.44 24.32
CA CYS A 100 -14.71 34.77 22.93
C CYS A 100 -14.26 36.18 22.54
N ARG A 101 -14.45 37.18 23.43
CA ARG A 101 -14.01 38.55 23.19
C ARG A 101 -12.49 38.63 23.10
N LEU A 102 -11.80 38.07 24.10
CA LEU A 102 -10.33 38.07 24.15
C LEU A 102 -9.74 37.30 22.96
N ALA A 103 -10.35 36.17 22.55
CA ALA A 103 -9.90 35.42 21.38
C ALA A 103 -10.03 36.24 20.08
N LEU A 104 -11.10 37.02 19.92
CA LEU A 104 -11.26 37.93 18.77
C LEU A 104 -10.19 39.03 18.75
N GLU A 105 -9.85 39.60 19.90
CA GLU A 105 -8.85 40.69 20.03
C GLU A 105 -7.41 40.21 19.79
N THR A 106 -7.14 38.94 20.11
CA THR A 106 -5.80 38.34 20.09
C THR A 106 -5.55 37.39 18.92
N SER A 107 -6.43 37.31 17.93
CA SER A 107 -6.21 36.49 16.74
C SER A 107 -6.30 37.25 15.42
N THR A 108 -5.52 36.81 14.44
CA THR A 108 -5.54 37.30 13.06
C THR A 108 -5.66 36.11 12.09
N PRO A 109 -6.77 35.94 11.35
CA PRO A 109 -8.00 36.73 11.42
C PRO A 109 -8.72 36.55 12.78
N PRO A 110 -9.62 37.47 13.17
CA PRO A 110 -10.41 37.34 14.41
C PRO A 110 -11.25 36.05 14.43
N ARG A 111 -11.13 35.25 15.50
CA ARG A 111 -11.86 33.98 15.68
C ARG A 111 -12.42 33.86 17.09
N LYS A 112 -13.63 33.32 17.19
CA LYS A 112 -14.26 32.99 18.48
C LYS A 112 -13.85 31.60 18.96
N VAL A 113 -13.95 31.39 20.27
CA VAL A 113 -13.76 30.08 20.90
C VAL A 113 -14.98 29.20 20.66
N SER A 114 -14.79 27.92 20.33
CA SER A 114 -15.90 26.96 20.26
C SER A 114 -16.32 26.53 21.68
N LYS A 115 -17.61 26.20 21.89
CA LYS A 115 -18.07 25.70 23.20
C LYS A 115 -17.32 24.45 23.63
N GLN A 116 -17.02 23.55 22.69
CA GLN A 116 -16.24 22.34 22.97
C GLN A 116 -14.82 22.68 23.43
N GLY A 117 -14.13 23.60 22.75
CA GLY A 117 -12.80 24.05 23.15
C GLY A 117 -12.79 24.75 24.51
N PHE A 118 -13.81 25.57 24.80
CA PHE A 118 -13.94 26.23 26.11
C PHE A 118 -14.05 25.25 27.27
N HIS A 119 -14.70 24.10 27.09
CA HIS A 119 -14.79 23.06 28.12
C HIS A 119 -13.43 22.41 28.46
N LEU A 120 -12.43 22.53 27.59
CA LEU A 120 -11.08 22.02 27.83
C LEU A 120 -10.21 23.01 28.64
N PHE A 121 -10.58 24.29 28.72
CA PHE A 121 -9.75 25.32 29.33
C PHE A 121 -9.34 25.04 30.78
N PRO A 122 -10.19 24.49 31.67
CA PRO A 122 -9.76 24.13 33.02
C PRO A 122 -8.56 23.20 33.03
N LYS A 123 -8.53 22.20 32.13
CA LYS A 123 -7.44 21.23 32.00
C LYS A 123 -6.19 21.81 31.35
N ILE A 124 -6.37 22.65 30.33
CA ILE A 124 -5.26 23.38 29.70
C ILE A 124 -4.57 24.27 30.74
N ARG A 125 -5.33 25.00 31.55
CA ARG A 125 -4.77 25.85 32.63
C ARG A 125 -4.06 25.05 33.71
N GLU A 126 -4.55 23.85 34.03
CA GLU A 126 -3.91 22.96 34.99
C GLU A 126 -2.51 22.53 34.52
N ILE A 127 -2.39 22.07 33.27
CA ILE A 127 -1.10 21.67 32.70
C ILE A 127 -0.19 22.89 32.53
N ASP A 128 -0.72 24.01 32.01
CA ASP A 128 0.05 25.24 31.84
C ASP A 128 0.65 25.74 33.16
N ALA A 129 -0.14 25.76 34.24
CA ALA A 129 0.33 26.17 35.55
C ALA A 129 1.41 25.22 36.09
N LEU A 130 1.23 23.91 35.91
CA LEU A 130 2.21 22.90 36.34
C LEU A 130 3.55 23.05 35.61
N LEU A 131 3.55 23.13 34.28
CA LEU A 131 4.78 23.18 33.50
C LEU A 131 5.55 24.49 33.73
N ARG A 132 4.84 25.60 33.94
CA ARG A 132 5.46 26.86 34.34
C ARG A 132 6.06 26.82 35.74
N ALA A 133 5.42 26.13 36.67
CA ALA A 133 5.91 25.98 38.04
C ALA A 133 7.06 24.97 38.16
N SER A 134 7.26 24.10 37.17
CA SER A 134 8.24 23.01 37.22
C SER A 134 8.92 22.80 35.85
N PRO A 135 9.91 23.62 35.50
CA PRO A 135 10.62 23.53 34.21
C PRO A 135 11.14 22.15 33.82
N PRO A 136 11.64 21.28 34.74
CA PRO A 136 12.05 19.93 34.38
C PRO A 136 10.93 19.04 33.80
N LEU A 137 9.66 19.36 34.08
CA LEU A 137 8.53 18.63 33.50
C LEU A 137 8.32 18.95 32.02
N CYS A 138 8.85 20.06 31.50
CA CYS A 138 8.77 20.40 30.08
C CYS A 138 9.52 19.42 29.18
N GLU A 139 10.44 18.62 29.74
CA GLU A 139 11.17 17.55 29.03
C GLU A 139 10.50 16.17 29.20
N ARG A 140 9.45 16.10 30.01
CA ARG A 140 8.76 14.85 30.37
C ARG A 140 7.33 14.81 29.87
N VAL A 141 6.68 15.96 29.68
CA VAL A 141 5.26 16.07 29.32
C VAL A 141 5.11 16.62 27.91
N PHE A 142 4.43 15.86 27.06
CA PHE A 142 4.32 16.12 25.63
C PHE A 142 2.85 16.11 25.20
N GLU A 143 2.44 17.15 24.49
CA GLU A 143 1.12 17.23 23.87
C GLU A 143 1.06 16.22 22.71
N VAL A 144 0.04 15.38 22.69
CA VAL A 144 -0.26 14.47 21.58
C VAL A 144 -1.73 14.65 21.16
N HIS A 145 -2.12 14.02 20.05
CA HIS A 145 -3.52 13.99 19.63
C HIS A 145 -3.92 12.57 19.23
N PRO A 146 -4.97 11.96 19.80
CA PRO A 146 -5.30 10.56 19.57
C PRO A 146 -5.56 10.22 18.10
N GLU A 147 -6.27 11.07 17.35
CA GLU A 147 -6.49 10.80 15.92
C GLU A 147 -5.19 10.84 15.12
N LEU A 148 -4.19 11.64 15.54
CA LEU A 148 -2.88 11.65 14.91
C LEU A 148 -2.07 10.40 15.31
N ALA A 149 -2.12 10.01 16.58
CA ALA A 149 -1.48 8.78 17.07
C ALA A 149 -2.02 7.55 16.33
N PHE A 150 -3.35 7.42 16.23
CA PHE A 150 -3.99 6.35 15.46
C PHE A 150 -3.69 6.41 13.97
N ALA A 151 -3.71 7.60 13.36
CA ALA A 151 -3.31 7.75 11.96
C ALA A 151 -1.85 7.34 11.74
N THR A 152 -0.97 7.63 12.71
CA THR A 152 0.44 7.23 12.67
C THR A 152 0.59 5.71 12.81
N MET A 153 -0.16 5.07 13.72
CA MET A 153 -0.19 3.60 13.85
C MET A 153 -0.69 2.92 12.58
N ARG A 154 -1.71 3.50 11.95
CA ARG A 154 -2.31 2.97 10.72
C ARG A 154 -1.44 3.22 9.48
N GLY A 155 -0.73 4.35 9.45
CA GLY A 155 -0.03 4.87 8.27
C GLY A 155 -0.87 5.84 7.42
N GLU A 156 -2.17 5.99 7.72
CA GLU A 156 -3.09 6.89 7.03
C GLU A 156 -4.25 7.34 7.95
N ALA A 157 -5.05 8.31 7.53
CA ALA A 157 -6.18 8.82 8.31
C ALA A 157 -7.23 7.74 8.60
N LEU A 158 -7.84 7.75 9.80
CA LEU A 158 -8.87 6.77 10.20
C LEU A 158 -10.12 6.77 9.31
N THR A 159 -10.71 5.59 9.12
CA THR A 159 -11.89 5.38 8.26
C THR A 159 -13.17 5.77 8.97
N HIS A 160 -13.30 5.38 10.24
CA HIS A 160 -14.55 5.49 11.00
C HIS A 160 -14.42 6.50 12.16
N PRO A 161 -15.40 7.42 12.32
CA PRO A 161 -15.40 8.35 13.45
C PRO A 161 -15.70 7.62 14.76
N LYS A 162 -15.17 8.11 15.90
CA LYS A 162 -15.50 7.59 17.25
C LYS A 162 -16.99 7.61 17.57
N LYS A 163 -17.68 8.66 17.12
CA LYS A 163 -19.09 8.91 17.38
C LYS A 163 -19.82 9.37 16.13
N ILE A 164 -21.07 8.95 15.97
CA ILE A 164 -21.99 9.43 14.94
C ILE A 164 -23.18 10.06 15.65
N ARG A 165 -23.42 11.36 15.42
CA ARG A 165 -24.47 12.15 16.08
C ARG A 165 -24.45 12.04 17.63
N GLY A 166 -23.24 11.98 18.20
CA GLY A 166 -23.02 11.90 19.66
C GLY A 166 -23.11 10.49 20.25
N ALA A 167 -23.57 9.48 19.51
CA ALA A 167 -23.57 8.08 19.94
C ALA A 167 -22.25 7.39 19.56
N ILE A 168 -21.81 6.43 20.37
CA ILE A 168 -20.62 5.61 20.09
C ILE A 168 -20.81 4.88 18.75
N ASN A 169 -19.81 4.94 17.89
CA ASN A 169 -19.76 4.17 16.65
C ASN A 169 -18.98 2.86 16.87
N PRO A 170 -19.63 1.68 16.85
CA PRO A 170 -18.95 0.42 17.10
C PRO A 170 -17.78 0.15 16.15
N LEU A 171 -17.92 0.52 14.87
CA LEU A 171 -16.87 0.33 13.86
C LEU A 171 -15.65 1.22 14.15
N GLY A 172 -15.88 2.48 14.55
CA GLY A 172 -14.80 3.40 14.93
C GLY A 172 -14.09 2.99 16.21
N MET A 173 -14.82 2.41 17.17
CA MET A 173 -14.21 1.88 18.38
C MET A 173 -13.43 0.58 18.10
N ALA A 174 -13.94 -0.30 17.23
CA ALA A 174 -13.24 -1.51 16.82
C ALA A 174 -11.92 -1.20 16.09
N GLU A 175 -11.96 -0.31 15.09
CA GLU A 175 -10.76 0.14 14.34
C GLU A 175 -9.64 0.62 15.28
N ARG A 176 -10.00 1.38 16.34
CA ARG A 176 -9.03 1.87 17.32
C ARG A 176 -8.47 0.76 18.21
N ARG A 177 -9.29 -0.21 18.62
CA ARG A 177 -8.82 -1.36 19.42
C ARG A 177 -7.84 -2.22 18.62
N ASP A 178 -8.17 -2.51 17.36
CA ASP A 178 -7.33 -3.33 16.49
C ASP A 178 -5.96 -2.67 16.28
N LEU A 179 -5.93 -1.34 16.08
CA LEU A 179 -4.69 -0.58 15.96
C LEU A 179 -3.84 -0.61 17.24
N LEU A 180 -4.45 -0.48 18.42
CA LEU A 180 -3.72 -0.57 19.69
C LEU A 180 -3.11 -1.96 19.90
N ILE A 181 -3.86 -3.01 19.60
CA ILE A 181 -3.38 -4.40 19.70
C ILE A 181 -2.23 -4.63 18.71
N ALA A 182 -2.38 -4.15 17.47
CA ALA A 182 -1.32 -4.23 16.46
C ALA A 182 -0.06 -3.43 16.86
N ALA A 183 -0.23 -2.34 17.59
CA ALA A 183 0.87 -1.54 18.15
C ALA A 183 1.48 -2.14 19.43
N GLY A 184 1.08 -3.36 19.82
CA GLY A 184 1.65 -4.09 20.96
C GLY A 184 1.01 -3.81 22.32
N VAL A 185 -0.12 -3.09 22.37
CA VAL A 185 -0.88 -2.92 23.60
C VAL A 185 -1.64 -4.22 23.90
N ALA A 186 -1.49 -4.73 25.13
CA ALA A 186 -2.09 -5.98 25.55
C ALA A 186 -3.63 -5.99 25.32
N PRO A 187 -4.20 -7.02 24.64
CA PRO A 187 -5.63 -7.10 24.36
C PRO A 187 -6.52 -6.98 25.60
N GLU A 188 -6.06 -7.47 26.75
CA GLU A 188 -6.73 -7.35 28.04
C GLU A 188 -6.87 -5.89 28.50
N SER A 189 -5.87 -5.04 28.27
CA SER A 189 -5.92 -3.61 28.60
C SER A 189 -6.81 -2.86 27.60
N VAL A 190 -6.75 -3.20 26.31
CA VAL A 190 -7.55 -2.58 25.25
C VAL A 190 -9.04 -2.89 25.41
N ASN A 191 -9.37 -4.10 25.85
CA ASN A 191 -10.75 -4.55 26.05
C ASN A 191 -11.24 -4.39 27.51
N ALA A 192 -10.40 -3.88 28.40
CA ALA A 192 -10.77 -3.65 29.79
C ALA A 192 -11.93 -2.66 29.89
N ARG A 193 -12.78 -2.88 30.91
CA ARG A 193 -13.78 -1.88 31.28
C ARG A 193 -13.05 -0.63 31.83
N PRO A 194 -13.34 0.58 31.33
CA PRO A 194 -12.71 1.80 31.83
C PRO A 194 -12.93 1.96 33.34
N PRO A 195 -11.95 2.55 34.08
CA PRO A 195 -12.14 2.88 35.48
C PRO A 195 -13.32 3.82 35.69
N ARG A 196 -13.92 3.79 36.88
CA ARG A 196 -15.04 4.66 37.23
C ARG A 196 -14.66 6.13 37.03
N GLY A 197 -15.38 6.83 36.16
CA GLY A 197 -15.15 8.25 35.85
C GLY A 197 -14.58 8.52 34.46
N ALA A 198 -14.10 7.49 33.75
CA ALA A 198 -13.64 7.55 32.36
C ALA A 198 -14.66 6.91 31.41
N ALA A 199 -14.84 7.50 30.22
CA ALA A 199 -15.56 6.86 29.14
C ALA A 199 -14.68 5.86 28.38
N ALA A 200 -15.30 5.02 27.55
CA ALA A 200 -14.57 4.02 26.77
C ALA A 200 -13.68 4.64 25.70
N ASP A 201 -14.08 5.77 25.13
CA ASP A 201 -13.25 6.54 24.21
C ASP A 201 -12.06 7.20 24.93
N ASP A 202 -12.28 7.83 26.09
CA ASP A 202 -11.19 8.43 26.88
C ASP A 202 -10.10 7.40 27.22
N ALA A 203 -10.50 6.15 27.54
CA ALA A 203 -9.56 5.06 27.82
C ALA A 203 -8.74 4.64 26.59
N LEU A 204 -9.35 4.58 25.41
CA LEU A 204 -8.63 4.27 24.17
C LEU A 204 -7.71 5.42 23.76
N ASP A 205 -8.13 6.67 23.97
CA ASP A 205 -7.32 7.85 23.69
C ASP A 205 -6.08 7.91 24.61
N ALA A 206 -6.23 7.56 25.90
CA ALA A 206 -5.10 7.41 26.82
C ALA A 206 -4.14 6.27 26.41
N LEU A 207 -4.66 5.14 25.93
CA LEU A 207 -3.81 4.06 25.38
C LEU A 207 -3.10 4.48 24.09
N ALA A 208 -3.74 5.26 23.23
CA ALA A 208 -3.11 5.80 22.03
C ALA A 208 -1.96 6.75 22.38
N ALA A 209 -2.18 7.63 23.37
CA ALA A 209 -1.12 8.47 23.92
C ALA A 209 0.01 7.63 24.52
N LEU A 210 -0.29 6.50 25.17
CA LEU A 210 0.72 5.62 25.76
C LEU A 210 1.66 5.03 24.70
N VAL A 211 1.12 4.64 23.55
CA VAL A 211 1.95 4.19 22.41
C VAL A 211 2.90 5.31 21.98
N VAL A 212 2.43 6.56 21.88
CA VAL A 212 3.32 7.69 21.57
C VAL A 212 4.41 7.83 22.64
N ALA A 213 4.07 7.81 23.93
CA ALA A 213 5.03 7.89 25.03
C ALA A 213 6.10 6.79 24.96
N HIS A 214 5.71 5.56 24.58
CA HIS A 214 6.63 4.45 24.40
C HIS A 214 7.65 4.72 23.29
N HIS A 215 7.20 5.21 22.13
CA HIS A 215 8.09 5.57 21.04
C HIS A 215 8.96 6.80 21.35
N MET A 216 8.46 7.75 22.14
CA MET A 216 9.26 8.89 22.60
C MET A 216 10.41 8.43 23.50
N LEU A 217 10.15 7.48 24.40
CA LEU A 217 11.20 6.89 25.25
C LEU A 217 12.27 6.19 24.41
N ALA A 218 11.86 5.56 23.30
CA ALA A 218 12.75 4.93 22.34
C ALA A 218 13.48 5.92 21.41
N GLY A 219 13.35 7.23 21.61
CA GLY A 219 14.00 8.25 20.76
C GLY A 219 13.37 8.41 19.37
N ARG A 220 12.14 7.95 19.18
CA ARG A 220 11.41 7.97 17.90
C ARG A 220 10.34 9.04 17.80
N GLY A 221 10.23 9.94 18.79
CA GLY A 221 9.27 11.04 18.76
C GLY A 221 9.48 11.98 17.57
N ILE A 222 8.38 12.47 16.98
CA ILE A 222 8.35 13.53 15.98
C ILE A 222 7.38 14.60 16.46
N SER A 223 7.72 15.87 16.26
CA SER A 223 6.86 16.99 16.62
C SER A 223 6.32 17.72 15.40
N PHE A 224 5.17 18.37 15.56
CA PHE A 224 4.64 19.33 14.59
C PHE A 224 4.44 20.69 15.28
N PRO A 225 5.22 21.73 14.93
CA PRO A 225 6.36 21.72 14.01
C PRO A 225 7.58 20.96 14.56
N ASP A 226 8.52 20.62 13.68
CA ASP A 226 9.87 20.14 14.01
C ASP A 226 10.90 21.14 13.46
N PRO A 227 11.67 21.85 14.31
CA PRO A 227 11.66 21.77 15.78
C PRO A 227 10.39 22.40 16.41
N PRO A 228 10.04 22.03 17.66
CA PRO A 228 8.93 22.65 18.39
C PRO A 228 9.07 24.16 18.54
N GLY A 229 7.94 24.88 18.42
CA GLY A 229 7.88 26.30 18.79
C GLY A 229 7.94 26.47 20.31
N ARG A 230 8.00 27.73 20.77
CA ARG A 230 7.89 28.06 22.21
C ARG A 230 7.00 29.28 22.42
N ASP A 231 6.26 29.28 23.53
CA ASP A 231 5.53 30.47 23.96
C ASP A 231 6.42 31.45 24.77
N SER A 232 5.83 32.56 25.21
CA SER A 232 6.52 33.60 25.99
C SER A 232 7.02 33.16 27.37
N HIS A 233 6.62 31.97 27.84
CA HIS A 233 7.12 31.34 29.06
C HIS A 233 8.08 30.18 28.79
N GLY A 234 8.43 29.93 27.51
CA GLY A 234 9.35 28.88 27.10
C GLY A 234 8.72 27.49 27.03
N LEU A 235 7.39 27.36 27.19
CA LEU A 235 6.72 26.06 27.03
C LEU A 235 6.72 25.63 25.57
N PRO A 236 6.92 24.33 25.26
CA PRO A 236 6.91 23.85 23.88
C PRO A 236 5.52 23.98 23.27
N ILE A 237 5.46 24.48 22.03
CA ILE A 237 4.26 24.51 21.20
C ILE A 237 4.47 23.47 20.10
N ALA A 238 3.95 22.26 20.32
CA ALA A 238 3.99 21.17 19.35
C ALA A 238 2.93 20.10 19.65
N ILE A 239 2.44 19.42 18.61
CA ILE A 239 1.75 18.13 18.75
C ILE A 239 2.74 17.03 18.37
N TRP A 240 2.91 16.06 19.25
CA TRP A 240 3.85 14.95 19.08
C TRP A 240 3.17 13.69 18.55
N THR A 241 3.94 12.94 17.77
CA THR A 241 3.70 11.55 17.37
C THR A 241 5.04 10.82 17.30
N PHE A 242 5.15 9.73 16.55
CA PHE A 242 6.38 8.94 16.43
C PHE A 242 6.71 8.53 14.99
N LYS A 243 7.97 8.14 14.76
CA LYS A 243 8.41 7.37 13.59
C LYS A 243 7.93 5.92 13.78
N PRO A 244 7.01 5.42 12.94
CA PRO A 244 6.55 4.04 13.05
C PRO A 244 7.67 3.05 12.69
N ASP A 245 7.58 1.81 13.21
CA ASP A 245 8.57 0.74 12.98
C ASP A 245 8.64 0.32 11.50
N ARG A 246 7.50 0.40 10.81
CA ARG A 246 7.47 0.67 9.38
C ARG A 246 7.63 2.18 9.26
N LEU A 247 8.68 2.66 8.58
CA LEU A 247 8.57 3.95 7.90
C LEU A 247 7.17 3.96 7.26
N PRO A 248 6.35 5.03 7.39
CA PRO A 248 5.28 5.18 6.44
C PRO A 248 5.99 4.99 5.11
N SER A 249 5.63 3.95 4.35
CA SER A 249 5.96 3.96 2.95
C SER A 249 5.58 5.35 2.49
N GLN A 250 6.41 5.94 1.65
CA GLN A 250 6.14 7.24 1.05
C GLN A 250 4.79 7.12 0.29
N ASP A 251 3.68 7.17 1.00
CA ASP A 251 2.32 7.09 0.49
C ASP A 251 1.93 8.44 -0.07
N PHE A 252 2.65 9.50 0.33
CA PHE A 252 2.74 10.75 -0.41
C PHE A 252 3.35 10.59 -1.81
N ALA A 253 3.98 9.46 -2.14
CA ALA A 253 4.36 9.10 -3.51
C ALA A 253 3.51 7.96 -4.10
N MET A 254 2.58 7.36 -3.33
CA MET A 254 1.69 6.33 -3.86
C MET A 254 0.40 6.89 -4.46
N THR A 255 -0.06 8.09 -4.06
CA THR A 255 -1.21 8.72 -4.72
C THR A 255 -0.90 9.27 -6.12
N ASP A 256 0.38 9.51 -6.42
CA ASP A 256 0.83 10.01 -7.73
C ASP A 256 1.21 8.88 -8.71
N ARG A 257 1.26 7.62 -8.25
CA ARG A 257 1.53 6.48 -9.14
C ARG A 257 0.29 6.13 -9.95
N PRO A 258 0.41 5.92 -11.27
CA PRO A 258 -0.75 5.59 -12.11
C PRO A 258 -1.53 4.33 -11.67
N VAL A 259 -0.87 3.40 -10.97
CA VAL A 259 -1.48 2.19 -10.41
C VAL A 259 -0.96 1.97 -8.97
N PRO A 260 -1.69 2.41 -7.95
CA PRO A 260 -1.26 2.28 -6.55
C PRO A 260 -1.69 0.94 -5.93
N ARG A 261 -1.06 0.52 -4.82
CA ARG A 261 -1.41 -0.74 -4.13
C ARG A 261 -2.90 -0.89 -3.79
N PRO A 262 -3.62 0.14 -3.29
CA PRO A 262 -5.06 -0.01 -3.02
C PRO A 262 -5.87 -0.41 -4.27
N MET A 263 -5.45 0.01 -5.46
CA MET A 263 -6.08 -0.41 -6.71
C MET A 263 -5.84 -1.89 -7.01
N ILE A 264 -4.66 -2.42 -6.65
CA ILE A 264 -4.30 -3.84 -6.73
C ILE A 264 -5.06 -4.66 -5.69
N GLU A 265 -5.23 -4.17 -4.47
CA GLU A 265 -6.01 -4.83 -3.42
C GLU A 265 -7.48 -4.96 -3.83
N ALA A 266 -8.07 -3.87 -4.30
CA ALA A 266 -9.42 -3.88 -4.83
C ALA A 266 -9.55 -4.82 -6.05
N ALA A 267 -8.50 -4.94 -6.87
CA ALA A 267 -8.48 -5.90 -7.98
C ALA A 267 -8.42 -7.34 -7.47
N ALA A 268 -7.64 -7.61 -6.43
CA ALA A 268 -7.53 -8.94 -5.82
C ALA A 268 -8.86 -9.40 -5.21
N GLU A 269 -9.59 -8.48 -4.57
CA GLU A 269 -10.94 -8.73 -4.07
C GLU A 269 -11.91 -9.03 -5.21
N ARG A 270 -11.88 -8.23 -6.29
CA ARG A 270 -12.74 -8.42 -7.47
C ARG A 270 -12.54 -9.78 -8.14
N ILE A 271 -11.29 -10.18 -8.37
CA ILE A 271 -10.99 -11.42 -9.11
C ILE A 271 -10.99 -12.67 -8.23
N ALA A 272 -11.22 -12.54 -6.93
CA ALA A 272 -11.30 -13.68 -6.01
C ALA A 272 -12.38 -14.66 -6.48
N GLY A 273 -12.03 -15.95 -6.59
CA GLY A 273 -12.92 -16.98 -7.11
C GLY A 273 -13.02 -17.05 -8.64
N HIS A 274 -12.47 -16.06 -9.37
CA HIS A 274 -12.39 -16.04 -10.84
C HIS A 274 -11.00 -16.40 -11.37
N ALA A 275 -9.95 -16.00 -10.64
CA ALA A 275 -8.57 -16.42 -10.89
C ALA A 275 -8.16 -17.49 -9.87
N ARG A 276 -7.31 -18.43 -10.28
CA ARG A 276 -6.67 -19.39 -9.38
C ARG A 276 -5.65 -18.68 -8.51
N VAL A 277 -5.61 -19.06 -7.23
CA VAL A 277 -4.41 -18.88 -6.40
C VAL A 277 -3.42 -19.93 -6.88
N THR A 278 -2.39 -19.51 -7.60
CA THR A 278 -1.45 -20.45 -8.22
C THR A 278 -0.40 -20.89 -7.20
N PRO A 279 0.10 -22.13 -7.31
CA PRO A 279 1.07 -22.65 -6.35
C PRO A 279 2.42 -21.96 -6.46
N VAL A 280 3.15 -21.98 -5.35
CA VAL A 280 4.59 -21.72 -5.29
C VAL A 280 5.28 -23.05 -5.05
N MET A 281 6.32 -23.34 -5.84
CA MET A 281 7.14 -24.54 -5.72
C MET A 281 8.53 -24.15 -5.23
N ARG A 282 8.84 -24.41 -3.96
CA ARG A 282 10.21 -24.25 -3.43
C ARG A 282 11.09 -25.37 -3.97
N LEU A 283 12.29 -25.02 -4.40
CA LEU A 283 13.28 -25.96 -4.90
C LEU A 283 14.23 -26.39 -3.79
N ASP A 284 14.89 -27.52 -3.98
CA ASP A 284 15.90 -28.01 -3.05
C ASP A 284 17.13 -27.09 -3.03
N GLN A 285 17.83 -27.08 -1.90
CA GLN A 285 19.10 -26.37 -1.73
C GLN A 285 20.11 -26.81 -2.80
N GLY A 286 20.81 -25.84 -3.40
CA GLY A 286 21.74 -26.12 -4.49
C GLY A 286 21.09 -26.21 -5.87
N ALA A 287 19.76 -25.97 -6.00
CA ALA A 287 19.07 -26.00 -7.28
C ALA A 287 19.79 -25.13 -8.32
N PHE A 288 20.01 -25.71 -9.50
CA PHE A 288 20.75 -25.10 -10.61
C PHE A 288 22.17 -24.63 -10.26
N GLY A 289 22.79 -25.20 -9.23
CA GLY A 289 24.13 -24.80 -8.76
C GLY A 289 24.14 -23.49 -7.96
N SER A 290 22.98 -23.01 -7.51
CA SER A 290 22.83 -21.78 -6.73
C SER A 290 22.80 -22.05 -5.22
N HIS A 291 23.41 -21.16 -4.43
CA HIS A 291 23.30 -21.14 -2.96
C HIS A 291 22.12 -20.28 -2.45
N ALA A 292 21.22 -19.89 -3.34
CA ALA A 292 20.02 -19.13 -3.02
C ALA A 292 18.82 -20.06 -2.72
N ASP A 293 17.88 -19.55 -1.94
CA ASP A 293 16.61 -20.21 -1.65
C ASP A 293 15.63 -19.91 -2.79
N ILE A 294 15.52 -20.81 -3.75
CA ILE A 294 14.75 -20.58 -4.99
C ILE A 294 13.33 -21.11 -4.88
N SER A 295 12.36 -20.30 -5.31
CA SER A 295 10.97 -20.70 -5.49
C SER A 295 10.44 -20.36 -6.88
N LEU A 296 9.62 -21.23 -7.45
CA LEU A 296 8.93 -21.00 -8.73
C LEU A 296 7.48 -20.57 -8.48
N LYS A 297 7.06 -19.45 -9.04
CA LYS A 297 5.64 -19.03 -9.05
C LYS A 297 4.96 -19.48 -10.33
N LEU A 298 3.99 -20.38 -10.22
CA LEU A 298 3.47 -21.16 -11.36
C LEU A 298 2.21 -20.56 -11.99
N GLU A 299 2.31 -19.34 -12.53
CA GLU A 299 1.20 -18.71 -13.28
C GLU A 299 0.86 -19.43 -14.60
N CYS A 300 1.74 -20.28 -15.10
CA CYS A 300 1.43 -21.23 -16.18
C CYS A 300 0.23 -22.14 -15.86
N LEU A 301 -0.10 -22.34 -14.58
CA LEU A 301 -1.25 -23.12 -14.13
C LEU A 301 -2.53 -22.28 -13.98
N GLN A 302 -2.50 -20.99 -14.30
CA GLN A 302 -3.68 -20.14 -14.30
C GLN A 302 -4.68 -20.58 -15.39
N HIS A 303 -5.96 -20.21 -15.24
CA HIS A 303 -6.92 -20.38 -16.33
C HIS A 303 -6.42 -19.70 -17.62
N ALA A 304 -6.84 -20.24 -18.77
CA ALA A 304 -6.32 -19.85 -20.08
C ALA A 304 -4.79 -19.94 -20.23
N GLY A 305 -4.10 -20.63 -19.30
CA GLY A 305 -2.68 -21.00 -19.43
C GLY A 305 -1.67 -19.89 -19.12
N SER A 306 -2.10 -18.73 -18.60
CA SER A 306 -1.17 -17.64 -18.25
C SER A 306 -1.76 -16.63 -17.27
N PHE A 307 -0.89 -15.75 -16.75
CA PHE A 307 -1.26 -14.65 -15.86
C PHE A 307 -2.33 -13.69 -16.41
N LYS A 308 -2.50 -13.61 -17.74
CA LYS A 308 -3.36 -12.62 -18.42
C LYS A 308 -4.80 -12.64 -17.94
N THR A 309 -5.26 -13.80 -17.45
CA THR A 309 -6.59 -13.99 -16.84
C THR A 309 -6.87 -12.99 -15.71
N ARG A 310 -5.86 -12.63 -14.91
CA ARG A 310 -6.05 -11.70 -13.78
C ARG A 310 -6.49 -10.32 -14.27
N GLY A 311 -5.76 -9.73 -15.20
CA GLY A 311 -6.15 -8.46 -15.84
C GLY A 311 -7.45 -8.55 -16.64
N ALA A 312 -7.70 -9.66 -17.34
CA ALA A 312 -8.94 -9.84 -18.09
C ALA A 312 -10.17 -9.78 -17.18
N PHE A 313 -10.21 -10.58 -16.11
CA PHE A 313 -11.30 -10.50 -15.14
C PHE A 313 -11.40 -9.13 -14.48
N ASN A 314 -10.25 -8.54 -14.12
CA ASN A 314 -10.28 -7.25 -13.44
C ASN A 314 -10.97 -6.18 -14.28
N ASN A 315 -10.67 -6.09 -15.58
CA ASN A 315 -11.34 -5.17 -16.50
C ASN A 315 -12.85 -5.47 -16.58
N LEU A 316 -13.23 -6.73 -16.82
CA LEU A 316 -14.64 -7.14 -16.98
C LEU A 316 -15.49 -6.93 -15.71
N LEU A 317 -14.85 -6.92 -14.53
CA LEU A 317 -15.52 -6.75 -13.24
C LEU A 317 -15.49 -5.31 -12.72
N SER A 318 -14.58 -4.46 -13.23
CA SER A 318 -14.45 -3.07 -12.78
C SER A 318 -15.06 -2.04 -13.72
N LEU A 319 -15.24 -2.40 -15.00
CA LEU A 319 -15.76 -1.50 -16.02
C LEU A 319 -17.18 -1.92 -16.44
N PRO A 320 -18.04 -0.95 -16.82
CA PRO A 320 -19.33 -1.28 -17.41
C PRO A 320 -19.11 -2.02 -18.73
N VAL A 321 -19.78 -3.17 -18.88
CA VAL A 321 -19.72 -3.99 -20.10
C VAL A 321 -20.95 -3.69 -20.97
N PRO A 322 -20.78 -3.11 -22.17
CA PRO A 322 -21.89 -2.79 -23.06
C PRO A 322 -22.55 -4.05 -23.65
N PRO A 323 -23.77 -3.95 -24.23
CA PRO A 323 -24.42 -5.09 -24.90
C PRO A 323 -23.62 -5.69 -26.06
N ALA A 324 -22.76 -4.88 -26.70
CA ALA A 324 -21.81 -5.32 -27.73
C ALA A 324 -20.70 -6.24 -27.17
N GLY A 325 -20.54 -6.30 -25.85
CA GLY A 325 -19.55 -7.15 -25.19
C GLY A 325 -18.17 -6.53 -25.12
N VAL A 326 -17.14 -7.37 -25.25
CA VAL A 326 -15.73 -7.00 -25.15
C VAL A 326 -14.98 -7.30 -26.44
N ALA A 327 -13.95 -6.51 -26.73
CA ALA A 327 -13.10 -6.70 -27.89
C ALA A 327 -11.61 -6.62 -27.53
N ALA A 328 -10.79 -7.43 -28.20
CA ALA A 328 -9.34 -7.37 -28.08
C ALA A 328 -8.65 -7.82 -29.38
N ALA A 329 -7.48 -7.23 -29.68
CA ALA A 329 -6.61 -7.70 -30.75
C ALA A 329 -5.45 -8.50 -30.14
N SER A 330 -5.51 -9.84 -30.25
CA SER A 330 -4.41 -10.72 -29.84
C SER A 330 -4.71 -12.17 -30.24
N GLY A 331 -3.84 -12.75 -31.05
CA GLY A 331 -3.86 -14.18 -31.36
C GLY A 331 -3.17 -15.06 -30.32
N GLY A 332 -2.90 -14.58 -29.10
CA GLY A 332 -2.12 -15.31 -28.08
C GLY A 332 -2.78 -15.30 -26.70
N ASN A 333 -1.96 -15.30 -25.65
CA ASN A 333 -2.39 -15.37 -24.24
C ASN A 333 -3.47 -14.35 -23.86
N HIS A 334 -3.37 -13.12 -24.38
CA HIS A 334 -4.35 -12.08 -24.07
C HIS A 334 -5.72 -12.39 -24.67
N GLY A 335 -5.77 -12.78 -25.94
CA GLY A 335 -7.03 -13.19 -26.60
C GLY A 335 -7.69 -14.35 -25.88
N ALA A 336 -6.91 -15.38 -25.51
CA ALA A 336 -7.41 -16.54 -24.77
C ALA A 336 -7.96 -16.16 -23.38
N ALA A 337 -7.27 -15.27 -22.65
CA ALA A 337 -7.71 -14.79 -21.33
C ALA A 337 -8.98 -13.95 -21.40
N VAL A 338 -9.10 -13.04 -22.38
CA VAL A 338 -10.31 -12.24 -22.58
C VAL A 338 -11.49 -13.13 -22.96
N ALA A 339 -11.28 -14.07 -23.89
CA ALA A 339 -12.31 -15.03 -24.28
C ALA A 339 -12.77 -15.89 -23.09
N TYR A 340 -11.83 -16.40 -22.29
CA TYR A 340 -12.13 -17.15 -21.08
C TYR A 340 -12.94 -16.32 -20.06
N ALA A 341 -12.47 -15.12 -19.72
CA ALA A 341 -13.14 -14.27 -18.75
C ALA A 341 -14.55 -13.86 -19.20
N ALA A 342 -14.72 -13.57 -20.50
CA ALA A 342 -16.03 -13.24 -21.07
C ALA A 342 -17.00 -14.42 -20.99
N ARG A 343 -16.54 -15.64 -21.29
CA ARG A 343 -17.34 -16.86 -21.18
C ARG A 343 -17.85 -17.08 -19.76
N GLU A 344 -16.98 -17.01 -18.77
CA GLU A 344 -17.34 -17.19 -17.35
C GLU A 344 -18.33 -16.11 -16.87
N ARG A 345 -18.34 -14.95 -17.52
CA ARG A 345 -19.27 -13.84 -17.23
C ARG A 345 -20.53 -13.82 -18.10
N GLY A 346 -20.68 -14.75 -19.06
CA GLY A 346 -21.79 -14.75 -20.01
C GLY A 346 -21.80 -13.54 -20.95
N VAL A 347 -20.62 -12.96 -21.23
CA VAL A 347 -20.43 -11.77 -22.06
C VAL A 347 -19.93 -12.17 -23.45
N LYS A 348 -20.37 -11.46 -24.49
CA LYS A 348 -19.83 -11.64 -25.86
C LYS A 348 -18.38 -11.17 -25.93
N ALA A 349 -17.51 -11.94 -26.56
CA ALA A 349 -16.13 -11.54 -26.84
C ALA A 349 -15.83 -11.66 -28.33
N THR A 350 -15.29 -10.59 -28.91
CA THR A 350 -14.82 -10.54 -30.30
C THR A 350 -13.30 -10.32 -30.31
N ILE A 351 -12.54 -11.30 -30.80
CA ILE A 351 -11.08 -11.30 -30.78
C ILE A 351 -10.55 -11.18 -32.20
N PHE A 352 -9.76 -10.13 -32.43
CA PHE A 352 -9.16 -9.83 -33.73
C PHE A 352 -7.76 -10.42 -33.81
N VAL A 353 -7.50 -11.17 -34.88
CA VAL A 353 -6.22 -11.86 -35.11
C VAL A 353 -5.80 -11.70 -36.57
N PRO A 354 -4.49 -11.52 -36.87
CA PRO A 354 -4.02 -11.46 -38.24
C PRO A 354 -4.05 -12.85 -38.90
N GLU A 355 -4.06 -12.88 -40.23
CA GLU A 355 -4.10 -14.11 -41.04
C GLU A 355 -2.93 -15.06 -40.76
N ILE A 356 -1.77 -14.50 -40.38
CA ILE A 356 -0.56 -15.26 -40.02
C ILE A 356 -0.64 -15.96 -38.65
N SER A 357 -1.74 -15.80 -37.90
CA SER A 357 -1.87 -16.38 -36.57
C SER A 357 -1.93 -17.92 -36.61
N PRO A 358 -1.13 -18.63 -35.79
CA PRO A 358 -1.15 -20.09 -35.77
C PRO A 358 -2.54 -20.66 -35.43
N ALA A 359 -2.98 -21.68 -36.19
CA ALA A 359 -4.29 -22.31 -36.03
C ALA A 359 -4.56 -22.79 -34.59
N ALA A 360 -3.55 -23.34 -33.91
CA ALA A 360 -3.66 -23.78 -32.52
C ALA A 360 -4.07 -22.66 -31.55
N LYS A 361 -3.64 -21.42 -31.79
CA LYS A 361 -4.00 -20.29 -30.92
C LYS A 361 -5.37 -19.73 -31.23
N ILE A 362 -5.75 -19.71 -32.51
CA ILE A 362 -7.11 -19.39 -32.93
C ILE A 362 -8.09 -20.38 -32.27
N GLU A 363 -7.76 -21.66 -32.28
CA GLU A 363 -8.59 -22.70 -31.67
C GLU A 363 -8.66 -22.56 -30.14
N ALA A 364 -7.54 -22.20 -29.49
CA ALA A 364 -7.53 -21.92 -28.06
C ALA A 364 -8.51 -20.78 -27.68
N ILE A 365 -8.62 -19.75 -28.52
CA ILE A 365 -9.58 -18.65 -28.33
C ILE A 365 -11.01 -19.12 -28.59
N ARG A 366 -11.25 -19.82 -29.72
CA ARG A 366 -12.58 -20.33 -30.10
C ARG A 366 -13.15 -21.32 -29.09
N ARG A 367 -12.31 -22.14 -28.45
CA ARG A 367 -12.70 -23.07 -27.38
C ARG A 367 -13.40 -22.37 -26.21
N PHE A 368 -13.14 -21.08 -25.99
CA PHE A 368 -13.83 -20.28 -24.98
C PHE A 368 -15.11 -19.60 -25.49
N GLY A 369 -15.53 -19.85 -26.73
CA GLY A 369 -16.78 -19.33 -27.29
C GLY A 369 -16.69 -17.89 -27.79
N ALA A 370 -15.49 -17.33 -27.93
CA ALA A 370 -15.30 -16.02 -28.52
C ALA A 370 -15.47 -16.07 -30.05
N GLU A 371 -16.05 -15.00 -30.60
CA GLU A 371 -16.02 -14.73 -32.04
C GLU A 371 -14.60 -14.33 -32.42
N VAL A 372 -13.99 -15.04 -33.38
CA VAL A 372 -12.64 -14.71 -33.85
C VAL A 372 -12.75 -14.09 -35.24
N VAL A 373 -12.38 -12.81 -35.34
CA VAL A 373 -12.30 -12.08 -36.60
C VAL A 373 -10.87 -12.17 -37.11
N ILE A 374 -10.70 -12.93 -38.18
CA ILE A 374 -9.41 -13.08 -38.87
C ILE A 374 -9.34 -12.03 -39.97
N GLY A 375 -8.32 -11.18 -39.96
CA GLY A 375 -8.12 -10.22 -41.02
C GLY A 375 -6.84 -9.40 -40.87
N GLY A 376 -6.29 -9.00 -42.01
CA GLY A 376 -5.04 -8.27 -42.07
C GLY A 376 -3.81 -9.18 -42.08
N ALA A 377 -2.72 -8.68 -42.66
CA ALA A 377 -1.50 -9.45 -42.82
C ALA A 377 -0.68 -9.48 -41.52
N GLN A 378 -0.77 -8.42 -40.71
CA GLN A 378 0.05 -8.23 -39.51
C GLN A 378 -0.77 -7.80 -38.29
N TYR A 379 -0.14 -7.83 -37.11
CA TYR A 379 -0.78 -7.44 -35.85
C TYR A 379 -1.41 -6.03 -35.90
N ASP A 380 -0.73 -5.08 -36.54
CA ASP A 380 -1.18 -3.69 -36.63
C ASP A 380 -2.52 -3.58 -37.39
N ASP A 381 -2.75 -4.44 -38.40
CA ASP A 381 -4.02 -4.50 -39.13
C ASP A 381 -5.16 -5.04 -38.26
N ALA A 382 -4.89 -6.10 -37.49
CA ALA A 382 -5.86 -6.69 -36.56
C ALA A 382 -6.21 -5.71 -35.43
N GLN A 383 -5.22 -4.94 -34.95
CA GLN A 383 -5.44 -3.87 -33.98
C GLN A 383 -6.33 -2.76 -34.56
N ALA A 384 -6.06 -2.31 -35.79
CA ALA A 384 -6.88 -1.30 -36.45
C ALA A 384 -8.32 -1.79 -36.71
N ALA A 385 -8.51 -3.07 -37.04
CA ALA A 385 -9.83 -3.68 -37.18
C ALA A 385 -10.60 -3.72 -35.85
N CYS A 386 -9.92 -4.11 -34.76
CA CYS A 386 -10.49 -4.06 -33.42
C CYS A 386 -10.93 -2.64 -33.02
N ASP A 387 -10.12 -1.63 -33.37
CA ASP A 387 -10.40 -0.24 -33.02
C ASP A 387 -11.61 0.30 -33.78
N ARG A 388 -11.77 -0.05 -35.06
CA ARG A 388 -12.97 0.27 -35.83
C ARG A 388 -14.22 -0.40 -35.23
N PHE A 389 -14.14 -1.68 -34.91
CA PHE A 389 -15.25 -2.41 -34.29
C PHE A 389 -15.69 -1.78 -32.96
N VAL A 390 -14.73 -1.39 -32.12
CA VAL A 390 -14.99 -0.69 -30.85
C VAL A 390 -15.66 0.66 -31.10
N ALA A 391 -15.20 1.44 -32.08
CA ALA A 391 -15.79 2.72 -32.42
C ALA A 391 -17.22 2.61 -32.97
N GLU A 392 -17.51 1.56 -33.74
CA GLU A 392 -18.81 1.33 -34.37
C GLU A 392 -19.86 0.73 -33.41
N THR A 393 -19.44 -0.21 -32.56
CA THR A 393 -20.35 -0.99 -31.71
C THR A 393 -20.40 -0.52 -30.26
N GLY A 394 -19.40 0.25 -29.83
CA GLY A 394 -19.20 0.63 -28.43
C GLY A 394 -18.72 -0.52 -27.55
N ALA A 395 -18.22 -1.64 -28.11
CA ALA A 395 -17.67 -2.74 -27.31
C ALA A 395 -16.53 -2.28 -26.39
N LEU A 396 -16.42 -2.88 -25.20
CA LEU A 396 -15.34 -2.56 -24.27
C LEU A 396 -14.01 -3.13 -24.78
N LYS A 397 -13.07 -2.27 -25.16
CA LYS A 397 -11.71 -2.66 -25.57
C LYS A 397 -10.88 -3.07 -24.35
N ILE A 398 -10.32 -4.28 -24.37
CA ILE A 398 -9.41 -4.77 -23.32
C ILE A 398 -7.96 -4.69 -23.83
N HIS A 399 -7.17 -3.75 -23.30
CA HIS A 399 -5.77 -3.61 -23.69
C HIS A 399 -4.90 -4.73 -23.10
N PRO A 400 -3.96 -5.33 -23.86
CA PRO A 400 -3.11 -6.41 -23.39
C PRO A 400 -2.14 -6.10 -22.24
N PHE A 401 -1.84 -4.83 -21.96
CA PHE A 401 -0.84 -4.46 -20.95
C PHE A 401 -0.91 -2.99 -20.51
N ALA A 402 -1.12 -2.03 -21.41
CA ALA A 402 -1.09 -0.60 -21.11
C ALA A 402 -2.48 -0.02 -20.75
N ALA A 403 -3.13 -0.63 -19.76
CA ALA A 403 -4.34 -0.09 -19.13
C ALA A 403 -4.25 -0.28 -17.61
N ALA A 404 -4.72 0.70 -16.84
CA ALA A 404 -4.58 0.69 -15.39
C ALA A 404 -5.26 -0.55 -14.77
N GLU A 405 -6.47 -0.89 -15.23
CA GLU A 405 -7.24 -2.06 -14.81
C GLU A 405 -6.51 -3.36 -15.15
N THR A 406 -5.89 -3.43 -16.33
CA THR A 406 -5.07 -4.57 -16.72
C THR A 406 -3.88 -4.72 -15.77
N ILE A 407 -3.12 -3.66 -15.54
CA ILE A 407 -1.94 -3.64 -14.66
C ILE A 407 -2.31 -3.99 -13.22
N ALA A 408 -3.38 -3.40 -12.68
CA ALA A 408 -3.85 -3.68 -11.32
C ALA A 408 -4.27 -5.15 -11.16
N GLY A 409 -4.95 -5.71 -12.17
CA GLY A 409 -5.27 -7.13 -12.20
C GLY A 409 -4.03 -8.00 -12.21
N GLN A 410 -3.02 -7.67 -13.02
CA GLN A 410 -1.75 -8.41 -13.00
C GLN A 410 -1.02 -8.28 -11.65
N GLY A 411 -1.09 -7.10 -11.02
CA GLY A 411 -0.46 -6.83 -9.73
C GLY A 411 -1.00 -7.67 -8.58
N THR A 412 -2.19 -8.24 -8.71
CA THR A 412 -2.73 -9.19 -7.73
C THR A 412 -1.82 -10.40 -7.54
N LEU A 413 -1.02 -10.73 -8.55
CA LEU A 413 0.02 -11.76 -8.45
C LEU A 413 1.11 -11.38 -7.46
N GLY A 414 1.55 -10.12 -7.42
CA GLY A 414 2.53 -9.64 -6.44
C GLY A 414 2.01 -9.79 -5.01
N ARG A 415 0.75 -9.40 -4.78
CA ARG A 415 0.06 -9.59 -3.50
C ARG A 415 -0.02 -11.06 -3.08
N GLU A 416 -0.45 -11.92 -3.99
CA GLU A 416 -0.55 -13.36 -3.76
C GLU A 416 0.82 -13.98 -3.46
N TRP A 417 1.84 -13.59 -4.22
CA TRP A 417 3.19 -14.12 -4.07
C TRP A 417 3.81 -13.70 -2.73
N GLN A 418 3.65 -12.44 -2.31
CA GLN A 418 4.09 -11.99 -1.00
C GLN A 418 3.39 -12.73 0.15
N ALA A 419 2.10 -13.03 0.00
CA ALA A 419 1.36 -13.77 1.04
C ALA A 419 1.86 -15.22 1.18
N GLN A 420 2.28 -15.85 0.08
CA GLN A 420 2.81 -17.21 0.07
C GLN A 420 4.30 -17.29 0.47
N GLU A 421 5.07 -16.25 0.13
CA GLU A 421 6.50 -16.13 0.40
C GLU A 421 6.79 -14.74 1.03
N PRO A 422 6.50 -14.55 2.34
CA PRO A 422 6.60 -13.24 3.00
C PRO A 422 8.01 -12.69 3.10
N ASP A 423 9.01 -13.55 2.94
CA ASP A 423 10.41 -13.24 3.16
C ASP A 423 11.22 -13.04 1.87
N LEU A 424 10.59 -12.97 0.70
CA LEU A 424 11.28 -12.75 -0.58
C LEU A 424 12.27 -11.58 -0.52
N ASP A 425 13.44 -11.78 -1.12
CA ASP A 425 14.43 -10.73 -1.36
C ASP A 425 14.30 -10.17 -2.77
N THR A 426 14.07 -11.06 -3.75
CA THR A 426 14.01 -10.70 -5.17
C THR A 426 12.94 -11.52 -5.90
N VAL A 427 12.30 -10.92 -6.90
CA VAL A 427 11.46 -11.62 -7.87
C VAL A 427 11.94 -11.35 -9.31
N LEU A 428 12.08 -12.41 -10.10
CA LEU A 428 12.38 -12.35 -11.53
C LEU A 428 11.08 -12.43 -12.34
N VAL A 429 10.85 -11.42 -13.18
CA VAL A 429 9.61 -11.27 -13.93
C VAL A 429 9.91 -11.10 -15.41
N ALA A 430 9.39 -12.00 -16.25
CA ALA A 430 9.50 -11.88 -17.70
C ALA A 430 8.76 -10.63 -18.21
N VAL A 431 9.38 -9.89 -19.14
CA VAL A 431 8.89 -8.61 -19.64
C VAL A 431 8.69 -8.67 -21.15
N GLY A 432 7.49 -8.27 -21.59
CA GLY A 432 7.20 -7.93 -22.98
C GLY A 432 6.72 -6.48 -23.05
N GLY A 433 5.42 -6.27 -23.22
CA GLY A 433 4.82 -4.92 -23.11
C GLY A 433 4.78 -4.35 -21.68
N GLY A 434 5.32 -5.06 -20.69
CA GLY A 434 5.54 -4.58 -19.32
C GLY A 434 4.33 -4.55 -18.36
N GLY A 435 3.10 -4.80 -18.80
CA GLY A 435 1.93 -4.73 -17.89
C GLY A 435 1.97 -5.69 -16.68
N LEU A 436 2.63 -6.84 -16.80
CA LEU A 436 2.84 -7.78 -15.69
C LEU A 436 3.81 -7.24 -14.65
N ILE A 437 5.01 -6.86 -15.10
CA ILE A 437 6.05 -6.32 -14.21
C ILE A 437 5.60 -4.99 -13.61
N SER A 438 4.84 -4.15 -14.32
CA SER A 438 4.23 -2.94 -13.75
C SER A 438 3.33 -3.25 -12.56
N GLY A 439 2.50 -4.29 -12.66
CA GLY A 439 1.61 -4.68 -11.56
C GLY A 439 2.38 -5.21 -10.35
N ILE A 440 3.36 -6.09 -10.60
CA ILE A 440 4.21 -6.67 -9.54
C ILE A 440 5.09 -5.59 -8.89
N SER A 441 5.72 -4.71 -9.68
CA SER A 441 6.57 -3.63 -9.18
C SER A 441 5.77 -2.58 -8.42
N ALA A 442 4.56 -2.24 -8.88
CA ALA A 442 3.65 -1.39 -8.12
C ALA A 442 3.26 -2.00 -6.77
N TRP A 443 3.09 -3.32 -6.70
CA TRP A 443 2.84 -4.01 -5.43
C TRP A 443 4.06 -3.93 -4.50
N PHE A 444 5.26 -4.25 -4.98
CA PHE A 444 6.47 -4.26 -4.16
C PHE A 444 7.14 -2.89 -3.97
N ALA A 445 6.63 -1.84 -4.63
CA ALA A 445 7.15 -0.48 -4.55
C ALA A 445 7.33 -0.01 -3.11
N GLY A 446 8.53 0.41 -2.71
CA GLY A 446 8.81 0.84 -1.34
C GLY A 446 8.92 -0.29 -0.31
N THR A 447 8.90 -1.56 -0.73
CA THR A 447 9.35 -2.68 0.09
C THR A 447 10.85 -2.95 -0.12
N ARG A 448 11.41 -3.88 0.65
CA ARG A 448 12.78 -4.40 0.45
C ARG A 448 12.91 -5.36 -0.74
N VAL A 449 11.80 -5.81 -1.32
CA VAL A 449 11.81 -6.83 -2.39
C VAL A 449 12.24 -6.17 -3.71
N LYS A 450 13.29 -6.70 -4.32
CA LYS A 450 13.77 -6.27 -5.63
C LYS A 450 12.91 -6.89 -6.72
N VAL A 451 12.38 -6.08 -7.63
CA VAL A 451 11.68 -6.56 -8.83
C VAL A 451 12.61 -6.42 -10.01
N VAL A 452 13.09 -7.55 -10.53
CA VAL A 452 14.03 -7.60 -11.66
C VAL A 452 13.29 -8.06 -12.90
N GLY A 453 13.35 -7.24 -13.95
CA GLY A 453 12.80 -7.58 -15.26
C GLY A 453 13.72 -8.50 -16.04
N VAL A 454 13.13 -9.39 -16.83
CA VAL A 454 13.87 -10.30 -17.72
C VAL A 454 13.32 -10.17 -19.14
N GLU A 455 14.18 -9.72 -20.06
CA GLU A 455 13.85 -9.54 -21.48
C GLU A 455 14.76 -10.39 -22.37
N PRO A 456 14.27 -10.92 -23.51
CA PRO A 456 15.16 -11.47 -24.52
C PRO A 456 16.11 -10.38 -25.05
N GLU A 457 17.37 -10.72 -25.34
CA GLU A 457 18.36 -9.78 -25.88
C GLU A 457 17.86 -9.03 -27.13
N GLY A 458 17.16 -9.74 -28.02
CA GLY A 458 16.58 -9.16 -29.23
C GLY A 458 15.18 -8.57 -29.06
N SER A 459 14.65 -8.40 -27.84
CA SER A 459 13.33 -7.81 -27.56
C SER A 459 13.32 -7.06 -26.20
N ARG A 460 14.09 -5.97 -26.12
CA ARG A 460 14.43 -5.24 -24.88
C ARG A 460 13.62 -3.96 -24.61
N ALA A 461 12.29 -4.04 -24.69
CA ALA A 461 11.41 -2.86 -24.71
C ALA A 461 11.47 -2.00 -23.43
N LEU A 462 11.44 -2.63 -22.25
CA LEU A 462 11.48 -1.94 -20.97
C LEU A 462 12.87 -1.43 -20.65
N GLN A 463 13.92 -2.25 -20.84
CA GLN A 463 15.28 -1.82 -20.59
C GLN A 463 15.62 -0.57 -21.42
N ALA A 464 15.33 -0.60 -22.73
CA ALA A 464 15.58 0.54 -23.61
C ALA A 464 14.80 1.79 -23.18
N ALA A 465 13.57 1.63 -22.69
CA ALA A 465 12.78 2.74 -22.18
C ALA A 465 13.35 3.34 -20.88
N LEU A 466 13.86 2.50 -19.97
CA LEU A 466 14.52 2.95 -18.75
C LEU A 466 15.83 3.69 -19.06
N GLU A 467 16.65 3.16 -19.99
CA GLU A 467 17.88 3.80 -20.46
C GLU A 467 17.61 5.18 -21.10
N ALA A 468 16.57 5.25 -21.94
CA ALA A 468 16.18 6.47 -22.64
C ALA A 468 15.38 7.46 -21.78
N LYS A 469 14.99 7.07 -20.55
CA LYS A 469 14.09 7.83 -19.68
C LYS A 469 12.73 8.16 -20.32
N GLY A 470 12.21 7.22 -21.10
CA GLY A 470 10.91 7.32 -21.76
C GLY A 470 10.72 6.21 -22.80
N PRO A 471 9.49 5.97 -23.27
CA PRO A 471 9.22 4.93 -24.25
C PRO A 471 9.98 5.15 -25.56
N VAL A 472 10.65 4.11 -26.05
CA VAL A 472 11.37 4.09 -27.33
C VAL A 472 11.05 2.83 -28.11
N GLU A 473 11.09 2.93 -29.44
CA GLU A 473 10.90 1.80 -30.34
C GLU A 473 12.15 0.90 -30.37
N VAL A 474 11.94 -0.41 -30.28
CA VAL A 474 12.96 -1.44 -30.40
C VAL A 474 12.60 -2.46 -31.47
N LYS A 475 13.62 -3.14 -32.00
CA LYS A 475 13.40 -4.30 -32.86
C LYS A 475 12.91 -5.48 -32.01
N VAL A 476 12.09 -6.32 -32.61
CA VAL A 476 11.59 -7.56 -32.01
C VAL A 476 12.15 -8.73 -32.81
N ALA A 477 13.07 -9.47 -32.21
CA ALA A 477 13.67 -10.69 -32.74
C ALA A 477 14.02 -11.64 -31.59
N SER A 478 13.19 -12.66 -31.36
CA SER A 478 13.44 -13.68 -30.34
C SER A 478 12.52 -14.89 -30.55
N VAL A 479 12.92 -16.07 -30.09
CA VAL A 479 12.04 -17.24 -29.93
C VAL A 479 10.83 -16.94 -29.03
N ALA A 480 10.95 -15.97 -28.13
CA ALA A 480 9.89 -15.49 -27.24
C ALA A 480 9.08 -14.31 -27.79
N ALA A 481 9.30 -13.87 -29.04
CA ALA A 481 8.64 -12.71 -29.63
C ALA A 481 7.10 -12.76 -29.56
N ASP A 482 6.52 -13.95 -29.57
CA ASP A 482 5.06 -14.10 -29.49
C ASP A 482 4.44 -13.68 -28.14
N SER A 483 5.17 -13.86 -27.03
CA SER A 483 4.71 -13.53 -25.68
C SER A 483 5.40 -12.30 -25.11
N LEU A 484 6.65 -12.04 -25.51
CA LEU A 484 7.51 -10.97 -25.01
C LEU A 484 7.90 -9.92 -26.07
N GLY A 485 7.48 -10.07 -27.33
CA GLY A 485 7.89 -9.18 -28.42
C GLY A 485 7.09 -7.89 -28.52
N ALA A 486 7.29 -6.96 -27.58
CA ALA A 486 6.77 -5.59 -27.69
C ALA A 486 7.79 -4.67 -28.36
N ARG A 487 7.34 -3.78 -29.25
CA ARG A 487 8.21 -2.76 -29.88
C ARG A 487 8.47 -1.57 -28.94
N ASN A 488 7.59 -1.29 -27.99
CA ASN A 488 7.79 -0.32 -26.92
C ASN A 488 6.85 -0.67 -25.74
N VAL A 489 7.12 -0.12 -24.56
CA VAL A 489 6.27 -0.31 -23.36
C VAL A 489 5.14 0.72 -23.19
N GLY A 490 5.24 1.86 -23.88
CA GLY A 490 4.31 2.98 -23.76
C GLY A 490 4.46 3.79 -22.44
N PRO A 491 3.82 4.98 -22.36
CA PRO A 491 4.04 5.91 -21.25
C PRO A 491 3.60 5.37 -19.89
N LEU A 492 2.44 4.73 -19.82
CA LEU A 492 1.88 4.24 -18.55
C LEU A 492 2.80 3.20 -17.87
N VAL A 493 3.29 2.24 -18.64
CA VAL A 493 4.18 1.19 -18.14
C VAL A 493 5.52 1.78 -17.72
N TYR A 494 6.08 2.70 -18.53
CA TYR A 494 7.30 3.42 -18.16
C TYR A 494 7.14 4.17 -16.83
N GLU A 495 6.06 4.95 -16.69
CA GLU A 495 5.79 5.72 -15.46
C GLU A 495 5.62 4.84 -14.22
N VAL A 496 5.00 3.66 -14.35
CA VAL A 496 4.88 2.71 -13.22
C VAL A 496 6.23 2.07 -12.88
N CYS A 497 7.04 1.73 -13.89
CA CYS A 497 8.25 0.94 -13.70
C CYS A 497 9.49 1.76 -13.31
N LYS A 498 9.60 3.03 -13.75
CA LYS A 498 10.86 3.82 -13.65
C LYS A 498 11.45 3.93 -12.24
N ASP A 499 10.60 3.91 -11.20
CA ASP A 499 11.00 4.03 -9.79
C ASP A 499 10.69 2.76 -8.98
N ALA A 500 10.24 1.68 -9.63
CA ALA A 500 9.74 0.47 -8.96
C ALA A 500 10.44 -0.81 -9.40
N VAL A 501 11.02 -0.82 -10.60
CA VAL A 501 11.84 -1.92 -11.12
C VAL A 501 13.29 -1.63 -10.77
N ASP A 502 13.98 -2.61 -10.17
CA ASP A 502 15.37 -2.46 -9.72
C ASP A 502 16.33 -2.36 -10.93
N HIS A 503 16.26 -3.34 -11.83
CA HIS A 503 16.90 -3.33 -13.14
C HIS A 503 16.28 -4.38 -14.06
N VAL A 504 16.71 -4.40 -15.33
CA VAL A 504 16.31 -5.40 -16.32
C VAL A 504 17.54 -6.13 -16.84
N VAL A 505 17.53 -7.46 -16.73
CA VAL A 505 18.56 -8.35 -17.31
C VAL A 505 18.11 -8.85 -18.68
N LEU A 506 19.07 -9.02 -19.58
CA LEU A 506 18.83 -9.59 -20.90
C LEU A 506 19.23 -11.05 -20.94
N VAL A 507 18.46 -11.86 -21.67
CA VAL A 507 18.72 -13.30 -21.82
C VAL A 507 18.78 -13.71 -23.30
N PRO A 508 19.76 -14.54 -23.70
CA PRO A 508 19.82 -15.09 -25.04
C PRO A 508 18.73 -16.17 -25.24
N ASP A 509 18.29 -16.36 -26.49
CA ASP A 509 17.23 -17.31 -26.84
C ASP A 509 17.60 -18.77 -26.48
N GLU A 510 18.89 -19.10 -26.54
CA GLU A 510 19.42 -20.40 -26.12
C GLU A 510 19.15 -20.68 -24.64
N ALA A 511 19.25 -19.65 -23.78
CA ALA A 511 18.95 -19.78 -22.36
C ALA A 511 17.45 -19.96 -22.11
N ILE A 512 16.60 -19.27 -22.89
CA ILE A 512 15.14 -19.42 -22.84
C ILE A 512 14.74 -20.85 -23.21
N THR A 513 15.28 -21.36 -24.33
CA THR A 513 14.98 -22.72 -24.81
C THR A 513 15.52 -23.80 -23.86
N GLN A 514 16.72 -23.61 -23.30
CA GLN A 514 17.26 -24.48 -22.25
C GLN A 514 16.38 -24.48 -20.98
N ALA A 515 15.84 -23.32 -20.59
CA ALA A 515 14.90 -23.22 -19.47
C ALA A 515 13.58 -23.96 -19.77
N GLN A 516 13.05 -23.92 -21.00
CA GLN A 516 11.90 -24.73 -21.39
C GLN A 516 12.20 -26.23 -21.26
N ALA A 517 13.37 -26.68 -21.76
CA ALA A 517 13.79 -28.06 -21.64
C ALA A 517 13.89 -28.51 -20.17
N THR A 518 14.48 -27.66 -19.33
CA THR A 518 14.63 -27.90 -17.88
C THR A 518 13.28 -28.01 -17.19
N LEU A 519 12.36 -27.07 -17.45
CA LEU A 519 11.00 -27.08 -16.89
C LEU A 519 10.22 -28.34 -17.27
N TRP A 520 10.36 -28.81 -18.52
CA TRP A 520 9.74 -30.06 -18.94
C TRP A 520 10.40 -31.30 -18.32
N ARG A 521 11.73 -31.39 -18.42
CA ARG A 521 12.51 -32.56 -18.02
C ARG A 521 12.43 -32.81 -16.52
N ASP A 522 12.53 -31.74 -15.72
CA ASP A 522 12.72 -31.85 -14.27
C ASP A 522 11.41 -31.63 -13.51
N PHE A 523 10.48 -30.85 -14.07
CA PHE A 523 9.24 -30.46 -13.38
C PHE A 523 7.96 -30.88 -14.11
N ARG A 524 8.06 -31.46 -15.31
CA ARG A 524 6.92 -31.83 -16.17
C ARG A 524 6.02 -30.64 -16.52
N LEU A 525 6.61 -29.44 -16.59
CA LEU A 525 5.92 -28.22 -16.97
C LEU A 525 6.21 -27.90 -18.44
N ALA A 526 5.19 -28.10 -19.30
CA ALA A 526 5.24 -27.66 -20.69
C ALA A 526 4.95 -26.16 -20.73
N VAL A 527 5.98 -25.35 -20.95
CA VAL A 527 5.88 -23.88 -20.90
C VAL A 527 6.20 -23.25 -22.25
N GLU A 528 5.62 -22.09 -22.51
CA GLU A 528 5.99 -21.27 -23.67
C GLU A 528 7.32 -20.53 -23.42
N PRO A 529 8.00 -20.02 -24.46
CA PRO A 529 9.29 -19.35 -24.29
C PRO A 529 9.23 -18.18 -23.29
N GLY A 530 8.19 -17.35 -23.34
CA GLY A 530 8.02 -16.25 -22.38
C GLY A 530 7.83 -16.72 -20.93
N GLY A 531 7.20 -17.89 -20.74
CA GLY A 531 7.06 -18.53 -19.44
C GLY A 531 8.37 -19.06 -18.87
N ALA A 532 9.36 -19.34 -19.72
CA ALA A 532 10.68 -19.84 -19.32
C ALA A 532 11.73 -18.74 -19.15
N ALA A 533 11.50 -17.53 -19.69
CA ALA A 533 12.51 -16.48 -19.76
C ALA A 533 13.12 -16.11 -18.39
N ALA A 534 12.30 -15.97 -17.35
CA ALA A 534 12.79 -15.64 -16.01
C ALA A 534 13.70 -16.73 -15.40
N LEU A 535 13.40 -18.02 -15.67
CA LEU A 535 14.32 -19.10 -15.29
C LEU A 535 15.58 -19.09 -16.17
N GLY A 536 15.45 -18.75 -17.45
CA GLY A 536 16.58 -18.57 -18.36
C GLY A 536 17.61 -17.56 -17.84
N ALA A 537 17.18 -16.49 -17.18
CA ALA A 537 18.08 -15.52 -16.55
C ALA A 537 18.94 -16.14 -15.44
N LEU A 538 18.37 -17.05 -14.65
CA LEU A 538 19.10 -17.77 -13.62
C LEU A 538 20.07 -18.79 -14.23
N LEU A 539 19.60 -19.57 -15.21
CA LEU A 539 20.41 -20.64 -15.82
C LEU A 539 21.59 -20.11 -16.64
N SER A 540 21.44 -18.97 -17.31
CA SER A 540 22.53 -18.34 -18.06
C SER A 540 23.51 -17.56 -17.17
N GLY A 541 23.13 -17.31 -15.92
CA GLY A 541 23.86 -16.40 -15.03
C GLY A 541 23.72 -14.92 -15.40
N ALA A 542 22.74 -14.56 -16.23
CA ALA A 542 22.36 -13.16 -16.45
C ALA A 542 21.86 -12.50 -15.15
N TYR A 543 21.16 -13.27 -14.31
CA TYR A 543 20.93 -12.95 -12.90
C TYR A 543 21.73 -13.90 -12.01
N LYS A 544 22.51 -13.37 -11.08
CA LYS A 544 23.32 -14.14 -10.13
C LYS A 544 22.87 -13.82 -8.71
N PRO A 545 22.07 -14.69 -8.07
CA PRO A 545 21.64 -14.43 -6.71
C PRO A 545 22.81 -14.49 -5.72
N ALA A 546 22.71 -13.72 -4.65
CA ALA A 546 23.63 -13.83 -3.52
C ALA A 546 23.39 -15.15 -2.75
N PRO A 547 24.41 -15.69 -2.07
CA PRO A 547 24.20 -16.83 -1.16
C PRO A 547 23.15 -16.50 -0.09
N GLY A 548 22.19 -17.40 0.12
CA GLY A 548 21.08 -17.23 1.06
C GLY A 548 19.98 -16.25 0.61
N GLU A 549 20.06 -15.71 -0.61
CA GLU A 549 18.99 -14.87 -1.17
C GLU A 549 17.72 -15.68 -1.38
N ARG A 550 16.57 -15.15 -0.94
CA ARG A 550 15.25 -15.72 -1.16
C ARG A 550 14.69 -15.26 -2.49
N LEU A 551 14.93 -16.04 -3.53
CA LEU A 551 14.65 -15.71 -4.92
C LEU A 551 13.33 -16.34 -5.41
N GLY A 552 12.41 -15.51 -5.86
CA GLY A 552 11.23 -15.92 -6.61
C GLY A 552 11.46 -15.86 -8.12
N VAL A 553 11.16 -16.94 -8.85
CA VAL A 553 11.25 -17.00 -10.31
C VAL A 553 9.87 -17.25 -10.90
N LEU A 554 9.40 -16.35 -11.77
CA LEU A 554 8.06 -16.45 -12.32
C LEU A 554 8.01 -17.34 -13.57
N VAL A 555 7.11 -18.33 -13.57
CA VAL A 555 6.74 -19.11 -14.75
C VAL A 555 5.39 -18.59 -15.26
N CYS A 556 5.43 -17.60 -16.16
CA CYS A 556 4.27 -16.74 -16.42
C CYS A 556 3.18 -17.33 -17.35
N GLY A 557 3.50 -18.35 -18.14
CA GLY A 557 2.56 -18.92 -19.11
C GLY A 557 3.01 -20.23 -19.76
N ALA A 558 2.05 -20.95 -20.34
CA ALA A 558 2.23 -22.31 -20.87
C ALA A 558 1.50 -22.61 -22.19
N ASN A 559 1.02 -21.61 -22.92
CA ASN A 559 0.35 -21.82 -24.21
C ASN A 559 1.36 -22.09 -25.33
N VAL A 560 2.08 -23.21 -25.20
CA VAL A 560 3.12 -23.69 -26.10
C VAL A 560 2.55 -24.67 -27.13
N ASP A 561 3.11 -24.64 -28.34
CA ASP A 561 2.91 -25.71 -29.31
C ASP A 561 3.76 -26.93 -28.90
N LEU A 562 3.09 -28.02 -28.53
CA LEU A 562 3.76 -29.23 -28.06
C LEU A 562 4.66 -29.87 -29.13
N ALA A 563 4.37 -29.68 -30.43
CA ALA A 563 5.25 -30.18 -31.48
C ALA A 563 6.56 -29.40 -31.50
N LYS A 564 6.51 -28.07 -31.29
CA LYS A 564 7.71 -27.24 -31.16
C LYS A 564 8.51 -27.59 -29.91
N LEU A 565 7.82 -27.85 -28.80
CA LEU A 565 8.48 -28.27 -27.57
C LEU A 565 9.14 -29.64 -27.72
N ALA A 566 8.49 -30.59 -28.42
CA ALA A 566 9.07 -31.90 -28.70
C ALA A 566 10.36 -31.78 -29.52
N VAL A 567 10.36 -30.99 -30.61
CA VAL A 567 11.57 -30.75 -31.42
C VAL A 567 12.74 -30.20 -30.59
N LEU A 568 12.45 -29.35 -29.61
CA LEU A 568 13.46 -28.76 -28.71
C LEU A 568 14.07 -29.79 -27.74
N LEU A 569 13.35 -30.86 -27.42
CA LEU A 569 13.77 -31.89 -26.46
C LEU A 569 14.54 -33.05 -27.11
N GLY A 570 14.57 -33.12 -28.45
CA GLY A 570 15.04 -34.29 -29.20
C GLY A 570 14.04 -35.45 -29.14
#